data_AF-A0A5Q5BSU0-F1
#
_entry.id   AF-A0A5Q5BSU0-F1
#
_cell.length_a   1.000
_cell.length_b   1.000
_cell.length_c   1.000
_cell.angle_alpha   90.00
_cell.angle_beta   90.00
_cell.angle_gamma   90.00
#
_symmetry.space_group_name_H-M   'P 1'
#
loop_
_entity.id
_entity.type
_entity.pdbx_description
1 polymer ?
#
loop_
_entity_poly.entity_id
_entity_poly.type
_entity_poly.pdbx_seq_one_letter_code
_entity_poly.pdbx_strand_id
1 'polypeptide(L)'
;MPTPKMSREQINEALRRAGLDPADWDVTGITARTNSWIADNHAELSDPEVKTWSAELQAQHYDEFGTLAAVDFYEQCVIETGPDSAPWQALQARVDGNEFDTWEPVWAAPKP
;
A
#
# COMPACT_ATOMS: atom_id res chain seq x y z
N MET A 1 6.15 -19.22 3.80
CA MET A 1 5.27 -18.43 4.68
C MET A 1 4.05 -18.02 3.88
N PRO A 2 2.85 -17.87 4.48
CA PRO A 2 1.71 -17.35 3.74
C PRO A 2 2.00 -15.91 3.29
N THR A 3 1.54 -15.54 2.09
CA THR A 3 1.64 -14.17 1.60
C THR A 3 0.94 -13.21 2.59
N PRO A 4 1.62 -12.17 3.07
CA PRO A 4 1.04 -11.18 3.96
C PRO A 4 -0.11 -10.45 3.28
N LYS A 5 -1.08 -10.00 4.07
CA LYS A 5 -2.29 -9.31 3.59
C LYS A 5 -2.74 -8.28 4.61
N MET A 6 -3.38 -7.23 4.13
CA MET A 6 -4.19 -6.32 4.96
C MET A 6 -5.64 -6.79 5.00
N SER A 7 -6.21 -6.81 6.21
CA SER A 7 -7.63 -7.06 6.41
C SER A 7 -8.46 -5.85 5.97
N ARG A 8 -9.75 -6.07 5.74
CA ARG A 8 -10.70 -5.01 5.42
C ARG A 8 -10.74 -3.93 6.51
N GLU A 9 -10.61 -4.32 7.77
CA GLU A 9 -10.57 -3.41 8.91
C GLU A 9 -9.32 -2.52 8.88
N GLN A 10 -8.16 -3.06 8.50
CA GLN A 10 -6.93 -2.28 8.34
C GLN A 10 -7.05 -1.29 7.18
N ILE A 11 -7.69 -1.68 6.07
CA ILE A 11 -7.99 -0.78 4.95
C ILE A 11 -8.93 0.34 5.40
N ASN A 12 -10.00 0.02 6.12
CA ASN A 12 -10.91 1.03 6.67
C ASN A 12 -10.18 2.02 7.60
N GLU A 13 -9.25 1.52 8.41
CA GLU A 13 -8.46 2.38 9.30
C GLU A 13 -7.52 3.30 8.53
N ALA A 14 -6.87 2.81 7.48
CA ALA A 14 -6.07 3.63 6.58
C ALA A 14 -6.92 4.76 5.95
N LEU A 15 -8.10 4.43 5.41
CA LEU A 15 -9.03 5.43 4.87
C LEU A 15 -9.41 6.49 5.91
N ARG A 16 -9.77 6.07 7.12
CA ARG A 16 -10.14 7.01 8.21
C ARG A 16 -8.97 7.87 8.68
N ARG A 17 -7.74 7.34 8.68
CA ARG A 17 -6.53 8.11 8.99
C ARG A 17 -6.37 9.30 8.03
N ALA A 18 -6.78 9.14 6.77
CA ALA A 18 -6.85 10.23 5.79
C ALA A 18 -8.14 11.07 5.84
N GLY A 19 -9.02 10.85 6.82
CA GLY A 19 -10.28 11.56 6.94
C GLY A 19 -11.34 11.15 5.91
N LEU A 20 -11.18 9.99 5.28
CA LEU A 20 -12.14 9.44 4.32
C LEU A 20 -13.15 8.55 5.06
N ASP A 21 -14.43 8.67 4.72
CA ASP A 21 -15.46 7.75 5.21
C ASP A 21 -15.47 6.48 4.35
N PRO A 22 -15.13 5.29 4.89
CA PRO A 22 -15.16 4.05 4.11
C PRO A 22 -16.51 3.70 3.48
N ALA A 23 -17.61 4.30 3.94
CA ALA A 23 -18.93 4.11 3.33
C ALA A 23 -19.03 4.69 1.90
N ASP A 24 -18.20 5.67 1.56
CA ASP A 24 -18.21 6.35 0.25
C ASP A 24 -17.32 5.65 -0.80
N TRP A 25 -16.59 4.60 -0.41
CA TRP A 25 -15.56 3.97 -1.24
C TRP A 25 -15.83 2.48 -1.47
N ASP A 26 -15.34 1.94 -2.60
CA ASP A 26 -15.33 0.49 -2.83
C ASP A 26 -14.21 -0.17 -1.99
N VAL A 27 -14.47 -0.33 -0.70
CA VAL A 27 -13.54 -0.98 0.23
C VAL A 27 -13.17 -2.40 -0.23
N THR A 28 -14.07 -3.11 -0.92
CA THR A 28 -13.80 -4.48 -1.40
C THR A 28 -12.77 -4.45 -2.52
N GLY A 29 -12.97 -3.59 -3.52
CA GLY A 29 -12.02 -3.36 -4.60
C GLY A 29 -10.67 -2.86 -4.08
N ILE A 30 -10.67 -1.86 -3.20
CA ILE A 30 -9.45 -1.31 -2.59
C ILE A 30 -8.68 -2.42 -1.85
N THR A 31 -9.39 -3.24 -1.07
CA THR A 31 -8.77 -4.39 -0.37
C THR A 31 -8.16 -5.39 -1.34
N ALA A 32 -8.84 -5.69 -2.45
CA ALA A 32 -8.31 -6.60 -3.47
C ALA A 32 -7.06 -6.03 -4.15
N ARG A 33 -7.09 -4.76 -4.56
CA ARG A 33 -5.96 -4.10 -5.22
C ARG A 33 -4.75 -3.96 -4.31
N THR A 34 -4.96 -3.52 -3.08
CA THR A 34 -3.91 -3.41 -2.05
C THR A 34 -3.22 -4.76 -1.80
N ASN A 35 -4.02 -5.82 -1.66
CA ASN A 35 -3.48 -7.16 -1.41
C ASN A 35 -2.82 -7.80 -2.65
N SER A 36 -3.17 -7.36 -3.86
CA SER A 36 -2.44 -7.76 -5.07
C SER A 36 -1.03 -7.15 -5.05
N TRP A 37 -0.91 -5.85 -4.78
CA TRP A 37 0.38 -5.18 -4.70
C TRP A 37 1.26 -5.79 -3.59
N ILE A 38 0.71 -5.99 -2.39
CA ILE A 38 1.45 -6.64 -1.29
C ILE A 38 1.94 -8.04 -1.71
N ALA A 39 1.15 -8.78 -2.50
CA ALA A 39 1.57 -10.08 -3.00
C ALA A 39 2.74 -9.98 -3.99
N ASP A 40 2.72 -8.98 -4.88
CA ASP A 40 3.81 -8.71 -5.83
C ASP A 40 5.09 -8.32 -5.09
N ASN A 41 5.02 -7.35 -4.17
CA ASN A 41 6.14 -6.96 -3.30
C ASN A 41 6.69 -8.16 -2.50
N HIS A 42 5.81 -8.99 -1.93
CA HIS A 42 6.24 -10.18 -1.20
C HIS A 42 6.91 -11.22 -2.10
N ALA A 43 6.49 -11.35 -3.37
CA ALA A 43 7.14 -12.23 -4.33
C ALA A 43 8.58 -11.77 -4.61
N GLU A 44 8.78 -10.46 -4.84
CA GLU A 44 10.11 -9.85 -5.01
C GLU A 44 11.02 -10.11 -3.81
N LEU A 45 10.52 -9.94 -2.59
CA LEU A 45 11.30 -10.20 -1.37
C LEU A 45 11.58 -11.69 -1.11
N SER A 46 10.74 -12.58 -1.63
CA SER A 46 10.83 -14.02 -1.39
C SER A 46 11.64 -14.76 -2.45
N ASP A 47 12.14 -14.05 -3.47
CA ASP A 47 12.93 -14.67 -4.53
C ASP A 47 14.15 -15.40 -3.94
N PRO A 48 14.38 -16.67 -4.30
CA PRO A 48 15.54 -17.42 -3.81
C PRO A 48 16.89 -16.74 -4.04
N GLU A 49 17.03 -15.95 -5.12
CA GLU A 49 18.25 -15.24 -5.47
C GLU A 49 18.61 -14.18 -4.43
N VAL A 50 17.63 -13.49 -3.86
CA VAL A 50 17.82 -12.44 -2.83
C VAL A 50 18.63 -12.96 -1.65
N LYS A 51 18.44 -14.23 -1.27
CA LYS A 51 19.19 -14.87 -0.17
C LYS A 51 20.67 -15.09 -0.46
N THR A 52 21.07 -15.03 -1.73
CA THR A 52 22.46 -15.18 -2.16
C THR A 52 23.20 -13.84 -2.23
N TRP A 53 22.46 -12.73 -2.19
CA TRP A 53 23.02 -11.38 -2.26
C TRP A 53 23.73 -10.97 -0.97
N SER A 54 24.54 -9.92 -1.06
CA SER A 54 25.14 -9.29 0.11
C SER A 54 24.06 -8.69 1.02
N ALA A 55 24.36 -8.52 2.31
CA ALA A 55 23.44 -7.88 3.25
C ALA A 55 23.05 -6.45 2.83
N GLU A 56 23.95 -5.72 2.17
CA GLU A 56 23.68 -4.38 1.65
C GLU A 56 22.66 -4.41 0.51
N LEU A 57 22.80 -5.34 -0.44
CA LEU A 57 21.84 -5.50 -1.54
C LEU A 57 20.48 -6.00 -1.03
N GLN A 58 20.47 -6.91 -0.06
CA GLN A 58 19.22 -7.33 0.58
C GLN A 58 18.51 -6.16 1.28
N ALA A 59 19.26 -5.26 1.93
CA ALA A 59 18.70 -4.07 2.56
C ALA A 59 18.12 -3.10 1.52
N GLN A 60 18.83 -2.83 0.42
CA GLN A 60 18.33 -1.97 -0.67
C GLN A 60 17.07 -2.55 -1.32
N HIS A 61 17.04 -3.85 -1.57
CA HIS A 61 15.85 -4.54 -2.11
C HIS A 61 14.67 -4.50 -1.14
N TYR A 62 14.95 -4.62 0.16
CA TYR A 62 13.92 -4.44 1.19
C TYR A 62 13.44 -2.99 1.26
N ASP A 63 14.29 -1.99 1.07
CA ASP A 63 13.85 -0.59 1.02
C ASP A 63 12.90 -0.32 -0.17
N GLU A 64 13.07 -1.06 -1.29
CA GLU A 64 12.21 -0.96 -2.47
C GLU A 64 10.87 -1.70 -2.32
N PHE A 65 10.89 -2.98 -1.90
CA PHE A 65 9.69 -3.83 -1.89
C PHE A 65 9.11 -4.08 -0.49
N GLY A 66 9.84 -3.70 0.56
CA GLY A 66 9.50 -3.97 1.96
C GLY A 66 8.33 -3.17 2.49
N THR A 67 7.84 -2.16 1.77
CA THR A 67 6.74 -1.31 2.23
C THR A 67 5.74 -1.01 1.12
N LEU A 68 4.52 -0.66 1.51
CA LEU A 68 3.56 0.04 0.67
C LEU A 68 3.43 1.45 1.25
N ALA A 69 4.00 2.43 0.56
CA ALA A 69 3.97 3.82 1.01
C ALA A 69 2.52 4.33 1.05
N ALA A 70 2.27 5.31 1.92
CA ALA A 70 0.94 5.91 2.05
C ALA A 70 0.49 6.58 0.74
N VAL A 71 1.40 7.29 0.06
CA VAL A 71 1.12 7.96 -1.21
C VAL A 71 0.67 6.96 -2.28
N ASP A 72 1.42 5.86 -2.47
CA ASP A 72 1.08 4.81 -3.44
C ASP A 72 -0.26 4.16 -3.12
N PHE A 73 -0.56 3.93 -1.83
CA PHE A 73 -1.86 3.40 -1.44
C PHE A 73 -3.01 4.34 -1.81
N TYR A 74 -2.95 5.63 -1.47
CA TYR A 74 -4.05 6.53 -1.77
C TYR A 74 -4.18 6.79 -3.26
N GLU A 75 -3.07 6.95 -3.99
CA GLU A 75 -3.08 7.18 -5.42
C GLU A 75 -3.54 5.93 -6.17
N GLN A 76 -2.84 4.83 -5.99
CA GLN A 76 -3.00 3.68 -6.87
C GLN A 76 -4.03 2.68 -6.37
N CYS A 77 -4.25 2.57 -5.05
CA CYS A 77 -5.22 1.62 -4.52
C CYS A 77 -6.58 2.28 -4.28
N VAL A 78 -6.62 3.52 -3.77
CA VAL A 78 -7.87 4.19 -3.39
C VAL A 78 -8.48 4.97 -4.55
N ILE A 79 -7.76 5.93 -5.14
CA ILE A 79 -8.29 6.76 -6.23
C ILE A 79 -8.62 5.91 -7.45
N GLU A 80 -7.70 5.08 -7.92
CA GLU A 80 -7.92 4.29 -9.13
C GLU A 80 -8.95 3.16 -8.99
N THR A 81 -9.33 2.81 -7.76
CA THR A 81 -10.42 1.84 -7.50
C THR A 81 -11.74 2.52 -7.13
N GLY A 82 -11.71 3.84 -6.86
CA GLY A 82 -12.86 4.57 -6.38
C GLY A 82 -14.03 4.56 -7.38
N PRO A 83 -15.29 4.48 -6.91
CA PRO A 83 -16.44 4.67 -7.78
C PRO A 83 -16.46 6.10 -8.33
N ASP A 84 -17.15 6.31 -9.45
CA ASP A 84 -17.34 7.65 -10.05
C ASP A 84 -17.89 8.70 -9.06
N SER A 85 -18.60 8.24 -8.02
CA SER A 85 -19.22 9.07 -6.99
C SER A 85 -18.36 9.34 -5.75
N ALA A 86 -17.23 8.67 -5.57
CA ALA A 86 -16.34 8.93 -4.43
C ALA A 86 -15.69 10.32 -4.57
N PRO A 87 -15.31 10.98 -3.46
CA PRO A 87 -14.70 12.31 -3.49
C PRO A 87 -13.21 12.28 -3.89
N TRP A 88 -12.89 11.55 -4.97
CA TRP A 88 -11.51 11.26 -5.37
C TRP A 88 -10.74 12.50 -5.84
N GLN A 89 -11.39 13.53 -6.39
CA GLN A 89 -10.68 14.75 -6.81
C GLN A 89 -10.05 15.49 -5.63
N ALA A 90 -10.74 15.53 -4.49
CA ALA A 90 -10.21 16.15 -3.28
C ALA A 90 -9.05 15.34 -2.70
N LEU A 91 -9.11 14.00 -2.81
CA LEU A 91 -8.00 13.13 -2.42
C LEU A 91 -6.81 13.28 -3.38
N GLN A 92 -7.04 13.35 -4.70
CA GLN A 92 -6.01 13.59 -5.70
C GLN A 92 -5.26 14.90 -5.43
N ALA A 93 -5.98 15.99 -5.13
CA ALA A 93 -5.33 17.27 -4.82
C ALA A 93 -4.41 17.20 -3.58
N ARG A 94 -4.70 16.30 -2.63
CA ARG A 94 -3.86 16.05 -1.45
C ARG A 94 -2.64 15.19 -1.79
N VAL A 95 -2.81 14.19 -2.65
CA VAL A 95 -1.71 13.40 -3.23
C VAL A 95 -0.77 14.33 -4.00
N ASP A 96 -1.28 15.12 -4.95
CA ASP A 96 -0.51 16.08 -5.76
C ASP A 96 0.14 17.19 -4.90
N GLY A 97 -0.44 17.45 -3.73
CA GLY A 97 0.08 18.37 -2.72
C GLY A 97 1.14 17.75 -1.80
N ASN A 98 1.59 16.52 -2.08
CA ASN A 98 2.59 15.77 -1.31
C ASN A 98 2.21 15.55 0.16
N GLU A 99 0.90 15.53 0.49
CA GLU A 99 0.45 15.38 1.88
C GLU A 99 0.94 14.06 2.50
N PHE A 100 1.03 13.00 1.69
CA PHE A 100 1.28 11.63 2.13
C PHE A 100 2.75 11.21 2.04
N ASP A 101 3.63 12.02 1.45
CA ASP A 101 5.05 11.69 1.22
C ASP A 101 5.81 11.38 2.51
N THR A 102 5.44 12.04 3.61
CA THR A 102 6.09 11.88 4.91
C THR A 102 5.30 11.00 5.87
N TRP A 103 4.23 10.34 5.41
CA TRP A 103 3.41 9.49 6.26
C TRP A 103 4.05 8.12 6.43
N GLU A 104 3.90 7.54 7.62
CA GLU A 104 4.22 6.13 7.84
C GLU A 104 3.50 5.23 6.80
N PRO A 105 4.19 4.24 6.23
CA PRO A 105 3.63 3.28 5.29
C PRO A 105 2.33 2.65 5.80
N VAL A 106 1.40 2.34 4.90
CA VAL A 106 0.16 1.62 5.27
C VAL A 106 0.42 0.13 5.50
N TRP A 107 1.50 -0.40 4.95
CA TRP A 107 1.95 -1.77 5.20
C TRP A 107 3.48 -1.86 5.14
N ALA A 108 4.04 -2.78 5.93
CA ALA A 108 5.44 -3.14 5.89
C ALA A 108 5.59 -4.66 6.03
N ALA A 109 6.48 -5.24 5.22
CA ALA A 109 6.92 -6.62 5.34
C ALA A 109 7.71 -6.82 6.65
N PRO A 110 7.69 -8.01 7.25
CA PRO A 110 8.64 -8.36 8.30
C PRO A 110 10.08 -8.15 7.80
N LYS A 111 10.93 -7.54 8.62
CA LYS A 111 12.35 -7.42 8.29
C LYS A 111 12.99 -8.81 8.16
N PRO A 112 13.90 -9.01 7.20
CA PRO A 112 14.61 -10.28 7.01
C PRO A 112 15.49 -10.69 8.19
#